data_AF-A0A530KAR0-F1
#
_entry.id   AF-A0A530KAR0-F1
#
_cell.length_a   1.000
_cell.length_b   1.000
_cell.length_c   1.000
_cell.angle_alpha   90.00
_cell.angle_beta   90.00
_cell.angle_gamma   90.00
#
_symmetry.space_group_name_H-M   'P 1'
#
loop_
_entity.id
_entity.type
_entity.pdbx_description
1 polymer ?
#
loop_
_entity_poly.entity_id
_entity_poly.type
_entity_poly.pdbx_seq_one_letter_code
_entity_poly.pdbx_strand_id
1 'polypeptide(L)'
;ILVSALLVGLFSSALPFFLEMVALTRMPARIYGTLTCLEPGLGALAGFLFLHESLTTTQCVGIAAVIAASFGTAVTSKPPVPSPE
;
A
#
# COMPACT_ATOMS: atom_id res chain seq x y z
N ILE A 1 -10.48 -18.51 21.47
CA ILE A 1 -10.00 -17.10 21.48
C ILE A 1 -8.52 -17.04 21.14
N LEU A 2 -7.62 -17.73 21.88
CA LEU A 2 -6.18 -17.70 21.59
C LEU A 2 -5.83 -18.20 20.18
N VAL A 3 -6.40 -19.35 19.77
CA VAL A 3 -6.17 -19.91 18.42
C VAL A 3 -6.72 -19.00 17.32
N SER A 4 -7.92 -18.44 17.50
CA SER A 4 -8.53 -17.54 16.53
C SER A 4 -7.77 -16.21 16.40
N ALA A 5 -7.30 -15.64 17.52
CA ALA A 5 -6.45 -14.45 17.49
C ALA A 5 -5.10 -14.72 16.79
N LEU A 6 -4.52 -15.91 17.00
CA LEU A 6 -3.30 -16.34 16.33
C LEU A 6 -3.50 -16.42 14.80
N LEU A 7 -4.61 -17.01 14.37
CA LEU A 7 -4.96 -17.13 12.95
C LEU A 7 -5.19 -15.75 12.30
N VAL A 8 -5.92 -14.85 12.98
CA VAL A 8 -6.16 -13.49 12.48
C VAL A 8 -4.85 -12.72 12.32
N GLY A 9 -3.96 -12.75 13.32
CA GLY A 9 -2.66 -12.06 13.22
C GLY A 9 -1.76 -12.65 12.12
N LEU A 10 -1.78 -13.97 11.96
CA LEU A 10 -0.98 -14.64 10.94
C LEU A 10 -1.48 -14.29 9.53
N PHE A 11 -2.78 -14.31 9.29
CA PHE A 11 -3.35 -14.00 7.99
C PHE A 11 -3.40 -12.50 7.67
N SER A 12 -3.59 -11.65 8.68
CA SER A 12 -3.71 -10.19 8.50
C SER A 12 -2.37 -9.46 8.46
N SER A 13 -1.29 -10.03 9.00
CA SER A 13 0.03 -9.37 9.04
C SER A 13 1.15 -10.25 8.51
N ALA A 14 1.28 -11.49 8.98
CA ALA A 14 2.42 -12.34 8.57
C ALA A 14 2.33 -12.74 7.09
N LEU A 15 1.15 -13.14 6.61
CA LEU A 15 0.92 -13.50 5.21
C LEU A 15 1.11 -12.30 4.26
N PRO A 16 0.46 -11.14 4.46
CA PRO A 16 0.68 -9.98 3.59
C PRO A 16 2.12 -9.50 3.64
N PHE A 17 2.76 -9.45 4.82
CA PHE A 17 4.18 -9.06 4.94
C PHE A 17 5.12 -10.04 4.21
N PHE A 18 4.81 -11.34 4.24
CA PHE A 18 5.59 -12.33 3.49
C PHE A 18 5.42 -12.16 1.98
N LEU A 19 4.18 -11.92 1.51
CA LEU A 19 3.91 -11.60 0.11
C LEU A 19 4.60 -10.30 -0.31
N GLU A 20 4.69 -9.33 0.58
CA GLU A 20 5.39 -8.06 0.39
C GLU A 20 6.89 -8.26 0.16
N MET A 21 7.54 -9.04 1.03
CA MET A 21 8.96 -9.41 0.87
C MET A 21 9.22 -10.23 -0.39
N VAL A 22 8.31 -11.12 -0.77
CA VAL A 22 8.40 -11.90 -2.01
C VAL A 22 8.21 -10.99 -3.23
N ALA A 23 7.29 -10.02 -3.19
CA ALA A 23 7.10 -9.04 -4.24
C ALA A 23 8.35 -8.17 -4.42
N LEU A 24 8.97 -7.72 -3.32
CA LEU A 24 10.23 -6.97 -3.35
C LEU A 24 11.40 -7.76 -3.96
N THR A 25 11.42 -9.09 -3.80
CA THR A 25 12.48 -9.95 -4.37
C THR A 25 12.20 -10.39 -5.81
N ARG A 26 10.96 -10.27 -6.30
CA ARG A 26 10.56 -10.75 -7.64
C ARG A 26 10.06 -9.66 -8.59
N MET A 27 9.73 -8.47 -8.11
CA MET A 27 9.22 -7.36 -8.91
C MET A 27 10.20 -6.18 -8.96
N PRO A 28 10.31 -5.48 -10.12
CA PRO A 28 11.02 -4.19 -10.18
C PRO A 28 10.35 -3.21 -9.21
N ALA A 29 11.14 -2.48 -8.41
CA ALA A 29 10.67 -1.51 -7.41
C ALA A 29 9.62 -0.50 -7.92
N ARG A 30 9.56 -0.29 -9.24
CA ARG A 30 8.55 0.52 -9.91
C ARG A 30 7.12 -0.05 -9.81
N ILE A 31 6.92 -1.35 -9.97
CA ILE A 31 5.60 -1.99 -9.88
C ILE A 31 5.13 -2.03 -8.43
N TYR A 32 6.05 -2.35 -7.51
CA TYR A 32 5.81 -2.32 -6.08
C TYR A 32 5.41 -0.91 -5.61
N GLY A 33 6.16 0.11 -6.04
CA GLY A 33 5.83 1.52 -5.79
C GLY A 33 4.42 1.91 -6.25
N THR A 34 4.00 1.49 -7.46
CA THR A 34 2.62 1.76 -7.92
C THR A 34 1.54 1.02 -7.13
N LEU A 35 1.82 -0.18 -6.61
CA LEU A 35 0.89 -0.93 -5.75
C LEU A 35 0.76 -0.29 -4.36
N THR A 36 1.88 0.14 -3.77
CA THR A 36 1.90 0.87 -2.47
C THR A 36 1.17 2.21 -2.56
N CYS A 37 1.19 2.86 -3.73
CA CYS A 37 0.40 4.08 -3.97
C CYS A 37 -1.12 3.81 -3.99
N LEU A 38 -1.54 2.56 -4.23
CA LEU A 38 -2.94 2.15 -4.25
C LEU A 38 -3.50 1.84 -2.85
N GLU A 39 -2.64 1.47 -1.90
CA GLU A 39 -3.02 1.18 -0.51
C GLU A 39 -3.84 2.29 0.17
N PRO A 40 -3.46 3.59 0.14
CA PRO A 40 -4.24 4.63 0.79
C PRO A 40 -5.65 4.78 0.22
N GLY A 41 -5.82 4.55 -1.09
CA GLY A 41 -7.14 4.55 -1.73
C GLY A 41 -7.98 3.34 -1.31
N LEU A 42 -7.38 2.15 -1.27
CA LEU A 42 -8.04 0.92 -0.82
C LEU A 42 -8.38 0.96 0.67
N GLY A 43 -7.50 1.51 1.51
CA GLY A 43 -7.73 1.68 2.95
C GLY A 43 -8.89 2.63 3.22
N ALA A 44 -8.99 3.74 2.49
CA ALA A 44 -10.12 4.65 2.57
C ALA A 44 -11.44 4.01 2.11
N LEU A 45 -11.42 3.25 1.00
CA LEU A 45 -12.59 2.50 0.52
C LEU A 45 -13.03 1.44 1.52
N ALA A 46 -12.09 0.71 2.11
CA ALA A 46 -12.37 -0.28 3.15
C ALA A 46 -12.94 0.37 4.42
N GLY A 47 -12.38 1.49 4.88
CA GLY A 47 -12.93 2.25 6.01
C GLY A 47 -14.36 2.75 5.75
N PHE A 48 -14.62 3.26 4.54
CA PHE A 48 -15.98 3.67 4.14
C PHE A 48 -16.96 2.50 4.09
N LEU A 49 -16.58 1.38 3.47
CA LEU A 49 -17.45 0.21 3.25
C LEU A 49 -17.68 -0.61 4.52
N PHE A 50 -16.65 -0.84 5.34
CA PHE A 50 -16.74 -1.71 6.52
C PHE A 50 -17.07 -0.95 7.80
N LEU A 51 -16.62 0.30 7.94
CA LEU A 51 -16.84 1.12 9.14
C LEU A 51 -18.01 2.11 8.98
N HIS A 52 -18.56 2.29 7.77
CA HIS A 52 -19.59 3.30 7.46
C HIS A 52 -19.20 4.72 7.90
N GLU A 53 -17.91 5.02 8.01
CA GLU A 53 -17.45 6.36 8.37
C GLU A 53 -17.82 7.35 7.26
N SER A 54 -18.52 8.42 7.65
CA SER A 54 -18.76 9.55 6.75
C SER A 54 -17.45 10.27 6.50
N LEU A 55 -16.79 9.92 5.39
CA LEU A 55 -15.56 10.56 4.93
C LEU A 55 -15.77 12.07 4.84
N THR A 56 -15.23 12.80 5.82
CA THR A 56 -15.30 14.26 5.84
C THR A 56 -14.47 14.83 4.68
N THR A 57 -14.83 16.01 4.18
CA THR A 57 -14.14 16.65 3.04
C THR A 57 -12.62 16.73 3.26
N THR A 58 -12.19 16.92 4.51
CA THR A 58 -10.78 16.96 4.92
C THR A 58 -10.06 15.61 4.74
N GLN A 59 -10.71 14.48 5.02
CA GLN A 59 -10.14 13.14 4.79
C GLN A 59 -10.00 12.85 3.30
N CYS A 60 -10.99 13.22 2.48
CA CYS A 60 -10.90 13.11 1.02
C CYS A 60 -9.72 13.91 0.46
N VAL A 61 -9.52 15.15 0.95
CA VAL A 61 -8.35 15.97 0.55
C VAL A 61 -7.04 15.34 1.01
N GLY A 62 -6.99 14.74 2.20
CA GLY A 62 -5.83 14.01 2.69
C GLY A 62 -5.48 12.81 1.80
N ILE A 63 -6.47 11.98 1.46
CA ILE A 63 -6.29 10.83 0.56
C ILE A 63 -5.81 11.31 -0.82
N ALA A 64 -6.43 12.36 -1.37
CA ALA A 64 -6.03 12.94 -2.65
C ALA A 64 -4.59 13.48 -2.62
N ALA A 65 -4.17 14.13 -1.52
CA ALA A 65 -2.81 14.62 -1.35
C ALA A 65 -1.79 13.48 -1.29
N VAL A 66 -2.10 12.39 -0.58
CA VAL A 66 -1.24 11.21 -0.50
C VAL A 66 -1.13 10.55 -1.88
N ILE A 67 -2.25 10.35 -2.58
CA ILE A 67 -2.25 9.80 -3.95
C ILE A 67 -1.44 10.69 -4.90
N ALA A 68 -1.58 12.02 -4.81
CA ALA A 68 -0.83 12.95 -5.65
C ALA A 68 0.67 12.91 -5.36
N ALA A 69 1.08 12.86 -4.08
CA ALA A 69 2.47 12.71 -3.69
C ALA A 69 3.06 11.38 -4.20
N SER A 70 2.32 10.28 -4.01
CA SER A 70 2.60 8.94 -4.51
C SER A 70 2.76 8.88 -6.03
N PHE A 71 1.87 9.52 -6.78
CA PHE A 71 1.98 9.64 -8.23
C PHE A 71 3.21 10.46 -8.62
N GLY A 72 3.48 11.56 -7.92
CA GLY A 72 4.67 12.38 -8.10
C GLY A 72 5.97 11.60 -7.89
N THR A 73 6.05 10.77 -6.85
CA THR A 73 7.22 9.91 -6.60
C THR A 73 7.38 8.81 -7.66
N ALA A 74 6.27 8.21 -8.11
CA ALA A 74 6.27 7.22 -9.18
C ALA A 74 6.74 7.81 -10.53
N VAL A 75 6.28 9.01 -10.88
CA VAL A 75 6.66 9.71 -12.12
C VAL A 75 8.09 10.24 -12.07
N THR A 76 8.55 10.73 -10.91
CA THR A 76 9.93 11.27 -10.75
C THR A 76 10.98 10.18 -10.51
N SER A 77 10.59 8.93 -10.29
CA SER A 77 11.49 7.80 -10.07
C SER A 77 12.33 7.52 -11.32
N LYS A 78 13.55 8.07 -11.35
CA LYS A 78 14.54 7.81 -12.40
C LYS A 78 14.99 6.35 -12.34
N PRO A 79 15.08 5.64 -13.49
CA PRO A 79 15.55 4.26 -13.50
C PRO A 79 16.95 4.16 -12.85
N PRO A 80 17.24 3.04 -12.14
CA PRO A 80 18.57 2.83 -11.55
C PRO A 80 19.62 2.95 -12.65
N VAL A 81 20.63 3.77 -12.43
CA VAL A 81 21.77 3.88 -13.35
C VAL A 81 22.42 2.50 -13.43
N PRO A 82 22.48 1.85 -14.62
CA PRO A 82 23.18 0.58 -14.77
C PRO A 82 24.64 0.77 -14.34
N SER A 83 25.07 -0.03 -13.37
CA SER A 83 26.47 -0.12 -12.97
C SER A 83 27.30 -0.61 -14.16
N PRO A 84 28.37 0.10 -14.53
CA PRO A 84 29.27 -0.36 -15.58
C PRO A 84 30.13 -1.49 -15.00
N GLU A 85 29.88 -2.71 -15.48
CA GLU A 85 30.86 -3.82 -15.45
C GLU A 85 31.46 -3.97 -16.84
#